data_AF-A0A183U4D3-F1
#
_entry.id   AF-A0A183U4D3-F1
#
_cell.length_a   1.000
_cell.length_b   1.000
_cell.length_c   1.000
_cell.angle_alpha   90.00
_cell.angle_beta   90.00
_cell.angle_gamma   90.00
#
_symmetry.space_group_name_H-M   'P 1'
#
loop_
_entity.id
_entity.type
_entity.pdbx_description
1 polymer ?
#
loop_
_entity_poly.entity_id
_entity_poly.type
_entity_poly.pdbx_seq_one_letter_code
_entity_poly.pdbx_strand_id
1 'polypeptide(L)'
;MANQLAQGTGETASLRLGHTLAIDIVVPLSTMVQFVFYVGWMKAAEVLLNPMGDDDDDFECNFLLDKNLATSLSIVDETHYDAPTVQEDKFWSSGHVDPIYSSSTAAEEVNPLVGSAINAKSARYCDYDMNLLKKKREEITIQLNMYRPRIQSSKG
;
A
#
# COMPACT_ATOMS: atom_id res chain seq x y z
N MET A 1 43.49 -80.74 -10.13
CA MET A 1 42.62 -80.60 -8.95
C MET A 1 42.56 -79.13 -8.61
N ALA A 2 41.46 -78.48 -9.01
CA ALA A 2 41.14 -77.11 -8.67
C ALA A 2 40.42 -77.07 -7.32
N ASN A 3 40.83 -76.16 -6.45
CA ASN A 3 40.15 -75.56 -5.29
C ASN A 3 41.28 -74.87 -4.50
N GLN A 4 41.26 -73.58 -4.20
CA GLN A 4 40.20 -72.89 -3.48
C GLN A 4 40.34 -71.36 -3.65
N LEU A 5 39.20 -70.69 -3.73
CA LEU A 5 38.99 -69.26 -3.93
C LEU A 5 39.05 -68.44 -2.63
N ALA A 6 39.33 -67.15 -2.82
CA ALA A 6 38.81 -65.98 -2.09
C ALA A 6 39.44 -65.61 -0.73
N GLN A 7 40.23 -64.53 -0.74
CA GLN A 7 39.99 -63.31 0.06
C GLN A 7 41.08 -62.26 -0.24
N GLY A 8 40.69 -60.99 -0.39
CA GLY A 8 41.63 -59.86 -0.36
C GLY A 8 41.52 -58.86 -1.51
N THR A 9 40.36 -58.27 -1.72
CA THR A 9 40.15 -57.10 -2.58
C THR A 9 40.60 -55.81 -1.89
N GLY A 10 41.49 -55.04 -2.53
CA GLY A 10 41.41 -53.58 -2.56
C GLY A 10 42.07 -52.79 -1.43
N GLU A 11 43.40 -52.59 -1.51
CA GLU A 11 44.10 -51.50 -0.81
C GLU A 11 44.94 -50.67 -1.81
N THR A 12 44.30 -50.03 -2.80
CA THR A 12 44.93 -48.91 -3.53
C THR A 12 43.84 -47.94 -3.99
N ALA A 13 43.53 -46.92 -3.16
CA ALA A 13 43.00 -45.60 -3.55
C ALA A 13 42.14 -44.97 -2.44
N SER A 14 42.74 -44.45 -1.36
CA SER A 14 41.97 -43.63 -0.41
C SER A 14 42.81 -42.75 0.55
N LEU A 15 44.01 -42.30 0.19
CA LEU A 15 44.83 -41.48 1.13
C LEU A 15 45.33 -40.17 0.53
N ARG A 16 44.53 -39.52 -0.32
CA ARG A 16 44.74 -38.12 -0.74
C ARG A 16 43.46 -37.28 -0.76
N LEU A 17 42.73 -37.28 0.35
CA LEU A 17 41.72 -36.25 0.62
C LEU A 17 41.66 -35.87 2.11
N GLY A 18 42.83 -35.73 2.74
CA GLY A 18 42.94 -35.38 4.16
C GLY A 18 43.54 -33.99 4.42
N HIS A 19 43.59 -33.10 3.42
CA HIS A 19 44.44 -31.90 3.50
C HIS A 19 43.73 -30.56 3.28
N THR A 20 42.40 -30.46 3.39
CA THR A 20 41.71 -29.20 3.05
C THR A 20 40.51 -28.81 3.91
N LEU A 21 40.39 -29.21 5.19
CA LEU A 21 39.28 -28.72 6.04
C LEU A 21 39.61 -28.56 7.54
N ALA A 22 40.88 -28.45 7.94
CA ALA A 22 41.21 -28.16 9.33
C ALA A 22 41.51 -26.67 9.51
N ILE A 23 40.50 -25.82 9.35
CA ILE A 23 40.57 -24.46 9.90
C ILE A 23 40.13 -24.61 11.35
N ASP A 24 41.08 -24.51 12.28
CA ASP A 24 40.78 -24.48 13.71
C ASP A 24 40.21 -23.12 14.06
N ILE A 25 38.89 -23.00 13.92
CA ILE A 25 38.16 -21.79 14.28
C ILE A 25 37.74 -21.93 15.74
N VAL A 26 38.53 -21.33 16.64
CA VAL A 26 38.25 -21.27 18.10
C VAL A 26 36.86 -20.70 18.39
N VAL A 27 36.34 -19.84 17.51
CA VAL A 27 35.02 -19.19 17.62
C VAL A 27 34.15 -19.53 16.41
N PRO A 28 33.06 -20.29 16.54
CA PRO A 28 32.28 -20.78 15.39
C PRO A 28 31.42 -19.66 14.74
N LEU A 29 32.03 -18.83 13.89
CA LEU A 29 31.39 -17.67 13.26
C LEU A 29 30.11 -18.00 12.49
N SER A 30 30.10 -19.11 11.73
CA SER A 30 28.91 -19.52 10.94
C SER A 30 27.72 -19.83 11.85
N THR A 31 27.96 -20.53 12.95
CA THR A 31 26.93 -20.88 13.93
C THR A 31 26.47 -19.66 14.72
N MET A 32 27.35 -18.70 15.00
CA MET A 32 26.96 -17.42 15.62
C MET A 32 26.02 -16.61 14.73
N VAL A 33 26.30 -16.53 13.43
CA VAL A 33 25.40 -15.85 12.47
C VAL A 33 24.05 -16.55 12.40
N GLN A 34 24.03 -17.89 12.33
CA GLN A 34 22.78 -18.67 12.35
C GLN A 34 22.00 -18.43 13.65
N PHE A 35 22.69 -18.40 14.79
CA PHE A 35 22.07 -18.12 16.09
C PHE A 35 21.42 -16.74 16.14
N VAL A 36 22.10 -15.70 15.64
CA VAL A 36 21.54 -14.33 15.57
C VAL A 36 20.30 -14.28 14.68
N PHE A 37 20.27 -14.98 13.55
CA PHE A 37 19.07 -15.02 12.71
C PHE A 37 17.89 -15.71 13.42
N TYR A 38 18.10 -16.88 14.02
CA TYR A 38 17.01 -17.61 14.67
C TYR A 38 16.50 -16.93 15.95
N VAL A 39 17.41 -16.50 16.83
CA VAL A 39 17.04 -15.83 18.08
C VAL A 39 16.58 -14.40 17.80
N GLY A 40 17.20 -13.70 16.84
CA GLY A 40 16.78 -12.37 16.44
C GLY A 40 15.37 -12.34 15.87
N TRP A 41 15.01 -13.30 15.01
CA TRP A 41 13.64 -13.40 14.49
C TRP A 41 12.64 -13.79 15.58
N MET A 42 13.00 -14.71 16.48
CA MET A 42 12.17 -15.01 17.65
C MET A 42 11.95 -13.77 18.53
N LYS A 43 13.00 -13.00 18.81
CA LYS A 43 12.96 -11.78 19.63
C LYS A 43 12.12 -10.68 18.98
N ALA A 44 12.15 -10.56 17.65
CA ALA A 44 11.26 -9.65 16.93
C ALA A 44 9.78 -10.03 17.13
N ALA A 45 9.45 -11.32 17.19
CA ALA A 45 8.10 -11.77 17.51
C ALA A 45 7.73 -11.56 18.99
N GLU A 46 8.71 -11.68 19.91
CA GLU A 46 8.52 -11.46 21.34
C GLU A 46 8.15 -10.00 21.66
N VAL A 47 8.87 -9.04 21.09
CA VAL A 47 8.57 -7.60 21.26
C VAL A 47 7.16 -7.26 20.74
N LEU A 48 6.74 -7.89 19.65
CA LEU A 48 5.40 -7.66 19.08
C LEU A 48 4.28 -8.49 19.73
N LEU A 49 4.61 -9.37 20.68
CA LEU A 49 3.62 -10.26 21.28
C LEU A 49 2.69 -9.51 22.24
N ASN A 50 3.20 -8.49 22.92
CA ASN A 50 2.42 -7.59 23.76
C ASN A 50 2.82 -6.12 23.52
N PRO A 51 2.33 -5.49 22.44
CA PRO A 51 2.71 -4.12 22.07
C PRO A 51 2.09 -3.02 22.96
N MET A 52 1.41 -3.41 24.05
CA MET A 52 0.74 -2.50 25.01
C MET A 52 1.40 -2.54 26.39
N GLY A 53 2.65 -3.01 26.47
CA GLY A 53 3.44 -2.98 27.69
C GLY A 53 4.04 -1.61 27.97
N ASP A 54 5.20 -1.62 28.63
CA ASP A 54 5.99 -0.45 29.02
C ASP A 54 7.42 -0.55 28.44
N ASP A 55 7.63 -1.42 27.45
CA ASP A 55 8.91 -1.54 26.76
C ASP A 55 9.09 -0.34 25.81
N ASP A 56 10.34 0.04 25.51
CA ASP A 56 10.65 1.24 24.72
C ASP A 56 10.05 1.24 23.29
N ASP A 57 9.73 0.06 22.74
CA ASP A 57 9.15 -0.14 21.41
C ASP A 57 7.61 -0.33 21.44
N ASP A 58 6.97 -0.26 22.62
CA ASP A 58 5.52 -0.40 22.78
C ASP A 58 4.75 0.87 22.39
N PHE A 59 3.43 0.74 22.19
CA PHE A 59 2.59 1.90 21.92
C PHE A 59 2.47 2.81 23.15
N GLU A 60 2.70 4.12 22.95
CA GLU A 60 2.45 5.17 23.95
C GLU A 60 0.93 5.40 24.18
N CYS A 61 0.26 4.43 24.80
CA CYS A 61 -1.18 4.44 24.97
C CYS A 61 -1.68 5.57 25.87
N ASN A 62 -0.90 5.95 26.90
CA ASN A 62 -1.23 7.06 27.79
C ASN A 62 -1.28 8.39 27.02
N PHE A 63 -0.30 8.63 26.15
CA PHE A 63 -0.29 9.80 25.29
C PHE A 63 -1.49 9.82 24.35
N LEU A 64 -1.80 8.68 23.71
CA LEU A 64 -2.95 8.59 22.81
C LEU A 64 -4.27 8.85 23.55
N LEU A 65 -4.41 8.35 24.78
CA LEU A 65 -5.59 8.57 25.61
C LEU A 65 -5.76 10.04 25.95
N ASP A 66 -4.71 10.68 26.48
CA ASP A 66 -4.73 12.09 26.86
C ASP A 66 -5.02 12.99 25.64
N LYS A 67 -4.33 12.73 24.53
CA LYS A 67 -4.53 13.46 23.27
C LYS A 67 -5.97 13.32 22.77
N ASN A 68 -6.51 12.11 22.75
CA ASN A 68 -7.87 11.87 22.24
C ASN A 68 -8.93 12.50 23.15
N LEU A 69 -8.76 12.39 24.48
CA LEU A 69 -9.66 13.02 25.43
C LEU A 69 -9.66 14.55 25.25
N ALA A 70 -8.49 15.17 25.25
CA ALA A 70 -8.35 16.61 25.04
C ALA A 70 -8.94 17.08 23.70
N THR A 71 -8.61 16.37 22.61
CA THR A 71 -9.11 16.70 21.26
C THR A 71 -10.63 16.57 21.20
N SER A 72 -11.18 15.48 21.73
CA SER A 72 -12.63 15.24 21.72
C SER A 72 -13.39 16.31 22.50
N LEU A 73 -12.87 16.74 23.66
CA LEU A 73 -13.48 17.79 24.48
C LEU A 73 -13.41 19.16 23.79
N SER A 74 -12.27 19.54 23.20
CA SER A 74 -12.15 20.78 22.42
C SER A 74 -13.10 20.78 21.21
N ILE A 75 -13.30 19.63 20.55
CA ILE A 75 -14.26 19.51 19.43
C ILE A 75 -15.69 19.83 19.86
N VAL A 76 -16.14 19.26 21.00
CA VAL A 76 -17.54 19.38 21.44
C VAL A 76 -17.83 20.64 22.25
N ASP A 77 -16.81 21.29 22.82
CA ASP A 77 -16.97 22.50 23.64
C ASP A 77 -16.55 23.74 22.85
N GLU A 78 -15.26 23.91 22.56
CA GLU A 78 -14.71 25.14 21.97
C GLU A 78 -15.10 25.31 20.50
N THR A 79 -15.06 24.24 19.69
CA THR A 79 -15.30 24.34 18.24
C THR A 79 -16.74 23.99 17.82
N HIS A 80 -17.65 23.89 18.78
CA HIS A 80 -19.02 23.47 18.50
C HIS A 80 -19.78 24.51 17.67
N TYR A 81 -20.17 24.14 16.44
CA TYR A 81 -20.78 25.04 15.44
C TYR A 81 -19.91 26.26 15.07
N ASP A 82 -18.62 26.24 15.39
CA ASP A 82 -17.68 27.32 15.05
C ASP A 82 -17.00 27.06 13.69
N ALA A 83 -17.80 27.09 12.63
CA ALA A 83 -17.29 26.98 11.27
C ALA A 83 -16.82 28.35 10.76
N PRO A 84 -15.67 28.42 10.03
CA PRO A 84 -15.23 29.67 9.43
C PRO A 84 -16.25 30.16 8.38
N THR A 85 -16.31 31.48 8.18
CA THR A 85 -17.17 32.07 7.16
C THR A 85 -16.83 31.54 5.77
N VAL A 86 -17.85 31.17 5.00
CA VAL A 86 -17.68 30.69 3.62
C VAL A 86 -17.22 31.85 2.75
N GLN A 87 -16.07 31.69 2.12
CA GLN A 87 -15.48 32.66 1.20
C GLN A 87 -15.01 31.94 -0.07
N GLU A 88 -14.98 32.66 -1.19
CA GLU A 88 -14.42 32.15 -2.44
C GLU A 88 -12.90 31.92 -2.26
N ASP A 89 -12.42 30.76 -2.69
CA ASP A 89 -11.00 30.43 -2.59
C ASP A 89 -10.18 31.11 -3.71
N LYS A 90 -8.85 31.06 -3.58
CA LYS A 90 -7.91 31.71 -4.52
C LYS A 90 -8.08 31.29 -5.99
N PHE A 91 -8.62 30.10 -6.24
CA PHE A 91 -8.78 29.51 -7.57
C PHE A 91 -10.23 29.59 -8.09
N TRP A 92 -11.14 30.23 -7.35
CA TRP A 92 -12.55 30.31 -7.69
C TRP A 92 -12.82 30.89 -9.09
N SER A 93 -12.11 31.97 -9.45
CA SER A 93 -12.31 32.63 -10.75
C SER A 93 -11.57 31.95 -11.92
N SER A 94 -10.44 31.29 -11.68
CA SER A 94 -9.63 30.68 -12.74
C SER A 94 -10.19 29.35 -13.22
N GLY A 95 -10.92 28.62 -12.34
CA GLY A 95 -11.40 27.27 -12.63
C GLY A 95 -10.28 26.23 -12.84
N HIS A 96 -9.03 26.64 -12.62
CA HIS A 96 -7.83 25.85 -12.79
C HIS A 96 -6.92 26.02 -11.58
N VAL A 97 -6.47 24.90 -11.02
CA VAL A 97 -5.56 24.85 -9.88
C VAL A 97 -4.19 24.44 -10.39
N ASP A 98 -3.28 25.41 -10.48
CA ASP A 98 -1.88 25.12 -10.75
C ASP A 98 -1.22 24.53 -9.48
N PRO A 99 -0.43 23.45 -9.61
CA PRO A 99 0.32 22.91 -8.49
C PRO A 99 1.26 23.98 -7.88
N ILE A 100 1.16 24.20 -6.57
CA ILE A 100 2.05 25.12 -5.85
C ILE A 100 3.21 24.32 -5.28
N TYR A 101 4.36 24.35 -5.96
CA TYR A 101 5.59 23.74 -5.48
C TYR A 101 6.56 24.80 -4.96
N SER A 102 7.32 24.45 -3.91
CA SER A 102 8.48 25.23 -3.50
C SER A 102 9.58 25.15 -4.58
N SER A 103 10.52 26.10 -4.60
CA SER A 103 11.62 26.09 -5.57
C SER A 103 12.48 24.81 -5.51
N SER A 104 12.58 24.17 -4.34
CA SER A 104 13.31 22.91 -4.15
C SER A 104 12.62 21.73 -4.84
N THR A 105 11.29 21.74 -4.93
CA THR A 105 10.47 20.63 -5.43
C THR A 105 9.91 20.92 -6.82
N ALA A 106 9.99 22.16 -7.29
CA ALA A 106 9.45 22.58 -8.59
C ALA A 106 10.12 21.89 -9.81
N ALA A 107 11.35 21.40 -9.64
CA ALA A 107 12.07 20.67 -10.69
C ALA A 107 11.81 19.16 -10.66
N GLU A 108 11.09 18.65 -9.65
CA GLU A 108 10.76 17.23 -9.56
C GLU A 108 9.71 16.84 -10.61
N GLU A 109 9.90 15.67 -11.23
CA GLU A 109 8.97 15.17 -12.24
C GLU A 109 7.68 14.67 -11.59
N VAL A 110 6.57 15.35 -11.89
CA VAL A 110 5.24 14.95 -11.43
C VAL A 110 4.66 13.91 -12.39
N ASN A 111 4.58 12.66 -11.93
CA ASN A 111 4.04 11.53 -12.69
C ASN A 111 2.64 11.15 -12.15
N PRO A 112 1.56 11.84 -12.58
CA PRO A 112 0.22 11.52 -12.11
C PRO A 112 -0.15 10.10 -12.55
N LEU A 113 -0.82 9.36 -11.66
CA LEU A 113 -1.35 8.04 -11.97
C LEU A 113 -2.46 8.17 -13.00
N VAL A 114 -2.14 7.85 -14.25
CA VAL A 114 -3.11 7.76 -15.34
C VAL A 114 -3.51 6.29 -15.51
N GLY A 115 -4.80 6.00 -15.36
CA GLY A 115 -5.30 4.62 -15.41
C GLY A 115 -4.92 3.91 -16.72
N SER A 116 -4.52 2.65 -16.62
CA SER A 116 -4.03 1.83 -17.75
C SER A 116 -5.02 1.69 -18.92
N ALA A 117 -6.32 1.87 -18.65
CA ALA A 117 -7.38 1.77 -19.65
C ALA A 117 -7.91 3.13 -20.15
N ILE A 118 -7.34 4.28 -19.74
CA ILE A 118 -7.94 5.60 -20.02
C ILE A 118 -8.08 5.90 -21.52
N ASN A 119 -7.19 5.33 -22.34
CA ASN A 119 -7.19 5.50 -23.79
C ASN A 119 -7.54 4.20 -24.54
N ALA A 120 -8.13 3.22 -23.84
CA ALA A 120 -8.53 1.96 -24.44
C ALA A 120 -9.68 2.21 -25.42
N LYS A 121 -9.39 2.15 -26.71
CA LYS A 121 -10.41 2.16 -27.77
C LYS A 121 -11.06 0.78 -27.83
N SER A 122 -12.36 0.69 -27.55
CA SER A 122 -13.12 -0.55 -27.74
C SER A 122 -13.19 -0.90 -29.23
N ALA A 123 -12.43 -1.90 -29.67
CA ALA A 123 -12.41 -2.36 -31.06
C ALA A 123 -13.70 -3.08 -31.51
N ARG A 124 -14.74 -3.17 -30.66
CA ARG A 124 -16.00 -3.86 -30.99
C ARG A 124 -17.26 -3.00 -30.79
N TYR A 125 -17.12 -1.68 -30.81
CA TYR A 125 -18.25 -0.75 -30.72
C TYR A 125 -18.21 0.34 -31.79
N CYS A 126 -17.65 0.02 -32.96
CA CYS A 126 -17.77 0.89 -34.12
C CYS A 126 -19.08 0.56 -34.86
N ASP A 127 -19.93 1.59 -34.94
CA ASP A 127 -21.07 1.83 -35.82
C ASP A 127 -22.52 1.55 -35.40
N TYR A 128 -22.86 0.47 -34.69
CA TYR A 128 -24.29 0.14 -34.56
C TYR A 128 -25.04 0.69 -33.33
N ASP A 129 -24.36 1.19 -32.30
CA ASP A 129 -25.02 1.41 -31.01
C ASP A 129 -24.92 2.85 -30.45
N MET A 130 -24.12 3.75 -31.05
CA MET A 130 -24.16 5.18 -30.65
C MET A 130 -25.44 5.90 -31.10
N ASN A 131 -25.99 5.54 -32.27
CA ASN A 131 -27.26 6.10 -32.74
C ASN A 131 -28.45 5.53 -31.97
N LEU A 132 -28.38 4.26 -31.54
CA LEU A 132 -29.39 3.63 -30.71
C LEU A 132 -29.40 4.21 -29.29
N LEU A 133 -28.23 4.42 -28.69
CA LEU A 133 -28.10 5.09 -27.39
C LEU A 133 -28.53 6.56 -27.44
N LYS A 134 -28.21 7.29 -28.51
CA LYS A 134 -28.72 8.65 -28.72
C LYS A 134 -30.24 8.66 -28.83
N LYS A 135 -30.83 7.73 -29.60
CA LYS A 135 -32.28 7.59 -29.73
C LYS A 135 -32.96 7.23 -28.40
N LYS A 136 -32.41 6.28 -27.64
CA LYS A 136 -32.89 5.94 -26.29
C LYS A 136 -32.79 7.14 -25.32
N ARG A 137 -31.71 7.91 -25.38
CA ARG A 137 -31.54 9.13 -24.57
C ARG A 137 -32.60 10.18 -24.90
N GLU A 138 -32.90 10.37 -26.18
CA GLU A 138 -33.94 11.30 -26.64
C GLU A 138 -35.34 10.85 -26.20
N GLU A 139 -35.67 9.56 -26.36
CA GLU A 139 -36.94 9.00 -25.89
C GLU A 139 -37.14 9.19 -24.38
N ILE A 140 -36.10 8.92 -23.58
CA ILE A 140 -36.14 9.12 -22.12
C ILE A 140 -36.30 10.61 -21.77
N THR A 141 -35.62 11.50 -22.48
CA THR A 141 -35.71 12.95 -22.24
C THR A 141 -37.11 13.48 -22.54
N ILE A 142 -37.73 13.00 -23.63
CA ILE A 142 -39.10 13.36 -24.01
C ILE A 142 -40.09 12.86 -22.95
N GLN A 143 -39.93 11.62 -22.47
CA GLN A 143 -40.77 11.06 -21.40
C GLN A 143 -40.63 11.86 -20.10
N LEU A 144 -39.41 12.21 -19.70
CA LEU A 144 -39.13 13.02 -18.51
C LEU A 144 -39.70 14.44 -18.62
N ASN A 145 -39.63 15.07 -19.79
CA ASN A 145 -40.23 16.39 -20.01
C ASN A 145 -41.77 16.34 -20.05
N MET A 146 -42.37 15.22 -20.46
CA MET A 146 -43.83 15.04 -20.45
C MET A 146 -44.38 14.84 -19.03
N TYR A 147 -43.61 14.18 -18.15
CA TYR A 147 -43.96 13.98 -16.74
C TYR A 147 -43.58 15.15 -15.81
N ARG A 148 -42.95 16.21 -16.33
CA ARG A 148 -42.61 17.39 -15.54
C ARG A 148 -43.87 18.25 -15.31
N PRO A 149 -44.35 18.41 -14.06
CA PRO A 149 -45.51 19.25 -13.80
C PRO A 149 -45.20 20.71 -14.19
N ARG A 150 -46.05 21.27 -15.06
CA ARG A 150 -45.94 22.65 -15.54
C ARG A 150 -46.40 23.58 -14.41
N ILE A 151 -45.47 23.98 -13.54
CA ILE A 151 -45.75 25.02 -12.54
C ILE A 151 -45.99 26.31 -13.31
N GLN A 152 -47.26 26.67 -13.50
CA GLN A 152 -47.63 27.99 -14.02
C GLN A 152 -47.21 29.02 -12.97
N SER A 153 -46.24 29.87 -13.33
CA SER A 153 -45.93 31.08 -12.59
C SER A 153 -47.15 32.00 -12.66
N SER A 154 -47.97 31.97 -11.61
CA SER A 154 -48.94 33.02 -11.33
C SER A 154 -48.16 34.21 -10.78
N LYS A 155 -47.90 35.20 -11.64
CA LYS A 155 -47.46 36.53 -11.20
C LYS A 155 -48.61 37.16 -10.41
N GLY A 156 -48.36 37.44 -9.14
CA GLY A 156 -49.15 38.32 -8.28
C GLY A 156 -48.19 39.30 -7.62
#